data_AF-A0A660LUA4-F1
#
_entry.id   AF-A0A660LUA4-F1
#
_cell.length_a   1.000
_cell.length_b   1.000
_cell.length_c   1.000
_cell.angle_alpha   90.00
_cell.angle_beta   90.00
_cell.angle_gamma   90.00
#
_symmetry.space_group_name_H-M   'P 1'
#
loop_
_entity.id
_entity.type
_entity.pdbx_description
1 polymer ?
#
loop_
_entity_poly.entity_id
_entity_poly.type
_entity_poly.pdbx_seq_one_letter_code
_entity_poly.pdbx_strand_id
1 'polypeptide(L)'
;MQKLNAYGLLVCELLDSGKDVICIDIKCPIVKRLYAKKLGFIWADIVIGSRKAFYSALDELNILFIQTNLKKLLDSKGYSLRNGRKYIFAVKQPRLDLF
;
A
#
# COMPACT_ATOMS: atom_id res chain seq x y z
N MET A 1 11.91 -7.90 14.51
CA MET A 1 11.26 -7.31 13.31
C MET A 1 10.83 -5.90 13.63
N GLN A 2 11.16 -4.90 12.80
CA GLN A 2 10.56 -3.56 12.94
C GLN A 2 9.04 -3.68 12.78
N LYS A 3 8.26 -3.19 13.75
CA LYS A 3 6.80 -3.20 13.69
C LYS A 3 6.37 -2.28 12.55
N LEU A 4 5.74 -2.84 11.52
CA LEU A 4 5.24 -2.05 10.39
C LEU A 4 4.03 -1.23 10.83
N ASN A 5 3.92 0.00 10.32
CA ASN A 5 2.71 0.80 10.47
C ASN A 5 1.59 0.29 9.54
N ALA A 6 0.38 0.84 9.66
CA ALA A 6 -0.77 0.38 8.89
C ALA A 6 -0.58 0.45 7.37
N TYR A 7 0.14 1.48 6.87
CA TYR A 7 0.48 1.57 5.45
C TYR A 7 1.50 0.51 5.02
N GLY A 8 2.54 0.26 5.82
CA GLY A 8 3.50 -0.81 5.56
C GLY A 8 2.85 -2.20 5.53
N LEU A 9 1.90 -2.46 6.42
CA LEU A 9 1.09 -3.69 6.42
C LEU A 9 0.21 -3.79 5.15
N LEU A 10 -0.41 -2.68 4.74
CA LEU A 10 -1.17 -2.62 3.49
C LEU A 10 -0.31 -2.97 2.27
N VAL A 11 0.90 -2.42 2.20
CA VAL A 11 1.84 -2.73 1.12
C VAL A 11 2.22 -4.20 1.14
N CYS A 12 2.57 -4.77 2.29
CA CYS A 12 2.88 -6.21 2.39
C CYS A 12 1.76 -7.08 1.82
N GLU A 13 0.51 -6.84 2.22
CA GLU A 13 -0.62 -7.64 1.70
C GLU A 13 -0.85 -7.45 0.20
N LEU A 14 -0.59 -6.25 -0.35
CA LEU A 14 -0.64 -6.05 -1.79
C LEU A 14 0.42 -6.90 -2.50
N LEU A 15 1.63 -6.97 -1.94
CA LEU A 15 2.75 -7.76 -2.47
C LEU A 15 2.53 -9.27 -2.38
N ASP A 16 1.76 -9.73 -1.40
CA ASP A 16 1.41 -11.15 -1.24
C ASP A 16 0.57 -11.69 -2.42
N SER A 17 0.02 -10.81 -3.27
CA SER A 17 -0.59 -11.22 -4.54
C SER A 17 0.39 -11.83 -5.55
N GLY A 18 1.69 -11.66 -5.35
CA GLY A 18 2.76 -12.26 -6.19
C GLY A 18 2.93 -11.64 -7.58
N LYS A 19 2.13 -10.62 -7.92
CA LYS A 19 2.14 -9.94 -9.22
C LYS A 19 3.45 -9.19 -9.45
N ASP A 20 3.90 -9.15 -10.70
CA ASP A 20 5.17 -8.52 -11.05
C ASP A 20 5.15 -6.99 -10.89
N VAL A 21 3.99 -6.36 -11.09
CA VAL A 21 3.83 -4.90 -10.95
C VAL A 21 2.59 -4.61 -10.13
N ILE A 22 2.76 -3.85 -9.05
CA ILE A 22 1.71 -3.52 -8.10
C ILE A 22 1.72 -2.01 -7.84
N CYS A 23 0.58 -1.35 -8.04
CA CYS A 23 0.41 0.05 -7.64
C CYS A 23 0.26 0.14 -6.13
N ILE A 24 1.15 0.88 -5.47
CA ILE A 24 1.16 1.08 -4.01
C ILE A 24 0.86 2.52 -3.61
N ASP A 25 0.61 3.40 -4.59
CA ASP A 25 0.40 4.82 -4.35
C ASP A 25 -0.89 5.11 -3.58
N ILE A 26 -0.80 5.88 -2.50
CA ILE A 26 -1.96 6.33 -1.72
C ILE A 26 -2.92 7.20 -2.52
N LYS A 27 -2.51 7.84 -3.62
CA LYS A 27 -3.39 8.60 -4.52
C LYS A 27 -4.21 7.68 -5.44
N CYS A 28 -3.86 6.39 -5.52
CA CYS A 28 -4.64 5.42 -6.27
C CYS A 28 -5.97 5.12 -5.57
N PRO A 29 -7.13 5.30 -6.22
CA PRO A 29 -8.43 5.03 -5.60
C PRO A 29 -8.58 3.59 -5.08
N ILE A 30 -7.96 2.62 -5.78
CA ILE A 30 -7.98 1.21 -5.39
C ILE A 30 -7.26 1.01 -4.05
N VAL A 31 -6.09 1.63 -3.86
CA VAL A 31 -5.31 1.55 -2.62
C VAL A 31 -6.08 2.19 -1.45
N LYS A 32 -6.65 3.38 -1.66
CA LYS A 32 -7.51 4.04 -0.65
C LYS A 32 -8.72 3.19 -0.27
N ARG A 33 -9.38 2.60 -1.26
CA ARG A 33 -10.55 1.74 -1.06
C ARG A 33 -10.20 0.49 -0.27
N LEU A 34 -9.08 -0.16 -0.57
CA LEU A 34 -8.60 -1.32 0.17
C LEU A 34 -8.31 -0.97 1.63
N TYR A 35 -7.64 0.15 1.88
CA TYR A 35 -7.40 0.62 3.24
C TYR A 35 -8.70 0.90 4.00
N ALA A 36 -9.65 1.62 3.38
CA ALA A 36 -10.95 1.91 3.96
C ALA A 36 -11.77 0.65 4.28
N LYS A 37 -11.72 -0.36 3.40
CA LYS A 37 -12.36 -1.66 3.63
C LYS A 37 -11.78 -2.36 4.85
N LYS A 38 -10.45 -2.33 5.04
CA LYS A 38 -9.81 -2.91 6.23
C LYS A 38 -10.21 -2.22 7.53
N LEU A 39 -10.42 -0.92 7.49
CA LEU A 39 -10.88 -0.15 8.65
C LEU A 39 -12.39 -0.29 8.91
N GLY A 40 -13.12 -1.05 8.08
CA GLY A 40 -14.55 -1.26 8.23
C GLY A 40 -15.42 -0.09 7.72
N PHE A 41 -14.84 0.86 6.97
CA PHE A 41 -15.59 1.97 6.37
C PHE A 41 -16.28 1.59 5.05
N ILE A 42 -16.01 0.40 4.50
CA ILE A 42 -16.65 -0.09 3.27
C ILE A 42 -17.23 -1.48 3.51
N TRP A 43 -18.54 -1.61 3.29
CA TRP A 43 -19.25 -2.88 3.33
C TRP A 43 -20.16 -2.99 2.12
N ALA A 44 -20.15 -4.15 1.43
CA ALA A 44 -20.90 -4.37 0.19
C ALA A 44 -20.76 -3.22 -0.83
N ASP A 45 -19.55 -2.67 -0.96
CA ASP A 45 -19.20 -1.56 -1.85
C ASP A 45 -19.84 -0.20 -1.54
N ILE A 46 -20.45 -0.07 -0.37
CA ILE A 46 -21.02 1.17 0.14
C ILE A 46 -20.12 1.72 1.26
N VAL A 47 -19.92 3.04 1.27
CA VAL A 47 -19.25 3.71 2.39
C VAL A 47 -20.20 3.75 3.57
N ILE A 48 -19.78 3.16 4.68
CA ILE A 48 -20.55 3.08 5.92
C ILE A 48 -19.87 3.85 7.04
N GLY A 49 -20.65 4.29 8.02
CA GLY A 49 -20.16 5.03 9.18
C GLY A 49 -19.98 6.53 8.97
N SER A 50 -19.26 7.16 9.89
CA SER A 50 -19.07 8.62 9.89
C SER A 50 -18.12 9.07 8.79
N ARG A 51 -18.58 9.99 7.92
CA ARG A 51 -17.73 10.65 6.91
C ARG A 51 -16.52 11.33 7.56
N LYS A 52 -16.70 11.97 8.72
CA LYS A 52 -15.61 12.63 9.45
C LYS A 52 -14.53 11.63 9.87
N ALA A 53 -14.93 10.47 10.40
CA ALA A 53 -13.99 9.42 10.80
C ALA A 53 -13.26 8.82 9.59
N PHE A 54 -13.97 8.62 8.47
CA PHE A 54 -13.38 8.16 7.22
C PHE A 54 -12.29 9.12 6.70
N TYR A 55 -12.57 10.43 6.62
CA TYR A 55 -11.58 11.40 6.17
C TYR A 55 -10.39 11.49 7.13
N SER A 56 -10.64 11.46 8.44
CA SER A 56 -9.56 11.44 9.44
C SER A 56 -8.62 10.24 9.27
N ALA A 57 -9.16 9.06 8.95
CA ALA A 57 -8.35 7.87 8.70
C ALA A 57 -7.54 7.97 7.40
N LEU A 58 -8.07 8.62 6.36
CA LEU A 58 -7.31 8.90 5.14
C LEU A 58 -6.18 9.90 5.36
N ASP A 59 -6.38 10.90 6.23
CA ASP A 59 -5.33 11.85 6.60
C ASP A 59 -4.22 11.16 7.39
N GLU A 60 -4.57 10.27 8.32
CA GLU A 60 -3.61 9.43 9.04
C GLU A 60 -2.81 8.54 8.06
N LEU A 61 -3.48 7.92 7.08
CA LEU A 61 -2.80 7.14 6.04
C LEU A 61 -1.73 7.94 5.30
N ASN A 62 -2.00 9.22 5.00
CA ASN A 62 -1.02 10.10 4.34
C ASN A 62 0.21 10.34 5.22
N ILE A 63 0.02 10.53 6.53
CA ILE A 63 1.13 10.69 7.50
C ILE A 63 1.95 9.40 7.55
N LEU A 64 1.29 8.25 7.66
CA LEU A 64 1.95 6.95 7.71
C LEU A 64 2.74 6.65 6.42
N PHE A 65 2.20 7.03 5.25
CA PHE A 65 2.89 6.92 3.97
C PHE A 65 4.23 7.64 3.98
N ILE A 66 4.27 8.89 4.48
CA ILE A 66 5.51 9.69 4.55
C ILE A 66 6.52 9.07 5.51
N GLN A 67 6.04 8.49 6.61
CA GLN A 67 6.91 7.86 7.62
C GLN A 67 7.44 6.48 7.19
N THR A 68 6.79 5.81 6.24
CA THR A 68 7.20 4.48 5.80
C THR A 68 8.42 4.55 4.90
N ASN A 69 9.50 3.88 5.30
CA ASN A 69 10.65 3.66 4.42
C ASN A 69 10.30 2.62 3.35
N LEU A 70 9.60 3.07 2.31
CA LEU A 70 9.11 2.25 1.20
C LEU A 70 10.23 1.48 0.50
N LYS A 71 11.36 2.13 0.24
CA LYS A 71 12.49 1.49 -0.43
C LYS A 71 12.96 0.25 0.35
N LYS A 72 13.26 0.41 1.63
CA LYS A 72 13.70 -0.69 2.51
C LYS A 72 12.64 -1.79 2.62
N LEU A 73 11.36 -1.42 2.69
CA LEU A 73 10.26 -2.38 2.75
C LEU A 73 10.20 -3.24 1.48
N LEU A 74 10.21 -2.60 0.30
CA LEU A 74 10.13 -3.30 -0.98
C LEU A 74 11.37 -4.17 -1.22
N ASP A 75 12.57 -3.67 -0.91
CA ASP A 75 13.81 -4.44 -1.05
C ASP A 75 13.76 -5.74 -0.23
N SER A 76 13.23 -5.69 1.00
CA SER A 76 13.07 -6.88 1.85
C SER A 76 12.07 -7.92 1.31
N LYS A 77 11.24 -7.52 0.35
CA LYS A 77 10.23 -8.36 -0.31
C LYS A 77 10.63 -8.75 -1.74
N GLY A 78 11.81 -8.34 -2.22
CA GLY A 78 12.25 -8.60 -3.59
C GLY A 78 11.57 -7.73 -4.64
N TYR A 79 11.12 -6.53 -4.26
CA TYR A 79 10.53 -5.54 -5.15
C TYR A 79 11.40 -4.27 -5.19
N SER A 80 11.33 -3.53 -6.30
CA SER A 80 11.94 -2.22 -6.47
C SER A 80 10.87 -1.14 -6.51
N LEU A 81 11.17 0.02 -5.93
CA LEU A 81 10.32 1.20 -6.02
C LEU A 81 10.48 1.87 -7.40
N ARG A 82 9.38 2.05 -8.13
CA ARG A 82 9.35 2.76 -9.41
C ARG A 82 8.33 3.89 -9.38
N ASN A 83 8.79 5.10 -9.68
CA ASN A 83 7.93 6.26 -9.84
C ASN A 83 7.44 6.31 -11.28
N GLY A 84 6.16 6.00 -11.50
CA GLY A 84 5.50 6.29 -12.76
C GLY A 84 5.08 7.75 -12.85
N ARG A 85 4.52 8.15 -14.01
CA ARG A 85 4.07 9.53 -14.24
C ARG A 85 2.98 9.99 -13.26
N LYS A 86 2.08 9.08 -12.89
CA LYS A 86 0.91 9.37 -12.04
C LYS A 86 0.95 8.70 -10.68
N TYR A 87 1.56 7.52 -10.60
CA TYR A 87 1.53 6.66 -9.43
C TYR A 87 2.89 6.02 -9.17
N ILE A 88 3.09 5.62 -7.92
CA ILE A 88 4.20 4.80 -7.45
C ILE A 88 3.85 3.31 -7.54
N PHE A 89 4.81 2.52 -8.00
CA PHE A 89 4.70 1.08 -8.20
C PHE A 89 5.79 0.33 -7.45
N ALA A 90 5.43 -0.86 -6.97
CA ALA A 90 6.38 -1.92 -6.62
C ALA A 90 6.54 -2.84 -7.84
N VAL A 91 7.77 -3.01 -8.30
CA VAL A 91 8.11 -3.87 -9.44
C VAL A 91 9.01 -4.99 -8.96
N LYS A 92 8.55 -6.23 -9.12
CA LYS A 92 9.27 -7.44 -8.71
C LYS A 92 10.62 -7.49 -9.41
N GLN A 93 11.67 -7.70 -8.63
CA GLN A 93 13.00 -7.83 -9.20
C GLN A 93 13.12 -9.20 -9.87
N PRO A 94 13.58 -9.27 -11.12
CA PRO A 94 13.90 -10.55 -11.73
C PRO A 94 15.01 -11.19 -10.88
N ARG A 95 14.74 -12.40 -10.37
CA ARG A 95 15.81 -13.22 -9.80
C ARG A 95 16.61 -13.74 -10.99
N LEU A 96 17.82 -13.21 -11.16
CA LEU A 96 18.83 -13.91 -11.94
C LEU A 96 19.21 -15.13 -11.11
N ASP A 97 18.54 -16.25 -11.36
CA ASP A 97 18.99 -17.54 -10.88
C ASP A 97 20.27 -17.87 -11.68
N LEU A 98 21.41 -17.47 -11.13
CA LEU A 98 22.72 -17.93 -11.59
C LEU A 98 22.86 -19.38 -11.11
N PHE A 99 22.35 -20.32 -11.90
CA PHE A 99 22.67 -21.73 -11.82
C PHE A 99 23.97 -22.03 -12.58
#